data_AF-I2QVP8-F1
#
_entry.id   AF-I2QVP8-F1
#
_cell.length_a   1.000
_cell.length_b   1.000
_cell.length_c   1.000
_cell.angle_alpha   90.00
_cell.angle_beta   90.00
_cell.angle_gamma   90.00
#
_symmetry.space_group_name_H-M   'P 1'
#
loop_
_entity.id
_entity.type
_entity.pdbx_description
1 polymer ?
#
loop_
_entity_poly.entity_id
_entity_poly.type
_entity_poly.pdbx_seq_one_letter_code
_entity_poly.pdbx_strand_id
1 'polypeptide(L)'
;MVERAVLGQQTFTAWCNSDGRIQPQPRSDSLFEELLEKGQLNETPLDELVAEAIEQGKNEPNEEILDMFETLHERLVRAEGMVADEITRRGRCSSRRSQRGSVL
;
A
#
# COMPACT_ATOMS: atom_id res chain seq x y z
N MET A 1 25.40 7.46 -13.99
CA MET A 1 25.50 7.29 -12.52
C MET A 1 25.13 8.57 -11.73
N VAL A 2 24.55 9.60 -12.37
CA VAL A 2 24.12 10.84 -11.69
C VAL A 2 22.62 10.80 -11.32
N GLU A 3 21.81 10.05 -12.07
CA GLU A 3 20.37 9.91 -11.83
C GLU A 3 20.03 9.27 -10.47
N ARG A 4 20.84 8.31 -10.00
CA ARG A 4 20.71 7.73 -8.65
C ARG A 4 21.00 8.75 -7.53
N ALA A 5 21.86 9.74 -7.79
CA ALA A 5 22.22 10.75 -6.78
C ALA A 5 21.10 11.80 -6.60
N VAL A 6 20.32 12.07 -7.65
CA VAL A 6 19.18 13.02 -7.58
C VAL A 6 18.02 12.45 -6.77
N LEU A 7 17.77 11.14 -6.86
CA LEU A 7 16.77 10.46 -6.02
C LEU A 7 17.19 10.39 -4.54
N GLY A 8 18.48 10.53 -4.20
CA GLY A 8 18.92 10.54 -2.80
C GLY A 8 18.55 11.81 -2.01
N GLN A 9 18.25 12.92 -2.70
CA GLN A 9 17.87 14.20 -2.07
C GLN A 9 16.37 14.50 -2.12
N GLN A 10 15.58 13.64 -2.78
CA GLN A 10 14.13 13.80 -2.81
C GLN A 10 13.48 13.12 -1.62
N THR A 11 12.47 13.78 -1.05
CA THR A 11 11.61 13.18 -0.05
C THR A 11 10.51 12.41 -0.78
N PHE A 12 10.47 11.10 -0.56
CA PHE A 12 9.42 10.23 -1.08
C PHE A 12 8.40 9.96 0.01
N THR A 13 7.15 9.82 -0.39
CA THR A 13 6.09 9.23 0.43
C THR A 13 5.82 7.81 -0.06
N ALA A 14 5.26 6.95 0.79
CA ALA A 14 4.76 5.65 0.37
C ALA A 14 3.41 5.85 -0.34
N TRP A 15 3.28 5.33 -1.56
CA TRP A 15 2.01 5.23 -2.27
C TRP A 15 1.59 3.76 -2.34
N CYS A 16 0.33 3.48 -2.04
CA CYS A 16 -0.26 2.14 -2.11
C CYS A 16 -1.31 2.13 -3.22
N ASN A 17 -1.16 1.22 -4.17
CA ASN A 17 -2.12 1.06 -5.26
C ASN A 17 -3.36 0.27 -4.79
N SER A 18 -4.35 0.08 -5.66
CA SER A 18 -5.57 -0.65 -5.28
C SER A 18 -5.40 -2.18 -5.15
N ASP A 19 -4.28 -2.75 -5.59
CA ASP A 19 -3.99 -4.19 -5.46
C ASP A 19 -3.09 -4.51 -4.24
N GLY A 20 -2.69 -3.49 -3.47
CA GLY A 20 -1.95 -3.64 -2.23
C GLY A 20 -0.43 -3.58 -2.39
N ARG A 21 0.09 -3.17 -3.54
CA ARG A 21 1.52 -2.89 -3.74
C ARG A 21 1.88 -1.48 -3.32
N ILE A 22 3.02 -1.36 -2.66
CA ILE A 22 3.58 -0.10 -2.16
C ILE A 22 4.80 0.27 -2.99
N GLN A 23 4.89 1.54 -3.37
CA GLN A 23 6.02 2.09 -4.10
C GLN A 23 6.32 3.53 -3.64
N PRO A 24 7.54 4.04 -3.89
CA PRO A 24 7.87 5.42 -3.55
C PRO A 24 7.17 6.39 -4.51
N GLN A 25 6.55 7.43 -3.95
CA GLN A 25 5.97 8.55 -4.68
C GLN A 25 6.79 9.82 -4.42
N PRO A 26 7.44 10.40 -5.44
CA PRO A 26 8.07 11.71 -5.32
C PRO A 26 7.00 12.80 -5.15
N ARG A 27 7.37 13.95 -4.61
CA ARG A 27 6.44 15.09 -4.42
C ARG A 27 5.85 15.67 -5.71
N SER A 28 6.48 15.39 -6.85
CA SER A 28 6.03 15.88 -8.15
C SER A 28 5.20 14.80 -8.82
N ASP A 29 3.91 15.07 -9.04
CA ASP A 29 3.00 14.14 -9.71
C ASP A 29 3.45 13.83 -11.15
N SER A 30 3.92 14.84 -11.88
CA SER A 30 4.45 14.64 -13.24
C SER A 30 5.67 13.72 -13.27
N LEU A 31 6.55 13.81 -12.27
CA LEU A 31 7.69 12.89 -12.15
C LEU A 31 7.24 11.49 -11.73
N PHE A 32 6.23 11.39 -10.87
CA PHE A 32 5.67 10.11 -10.47
C PHE A 32 5.06 9.35 -11.66
N GLU A 33 4.25 10.04 -12.47
CA GLU A 33 3.66 9.47 -13.69
C GLU A 33 4.74 9.00 -14.67
N GLU A 34 5.77 9.83 -14.92
CA GLU A 34 6.89 9.46 -15.79
C GLU A 34 7.64 8.22 -15.29
N LEU A 35 7.94 8.14 -14.00
CA LEU A 35 8.65 7.00 -13.41
C LEU A 35 7.79 5.74 -13.40
N LEU A 36 6.47 5.89 -13.20
CA LEU A 36 5.50 4.80 -13.26
C LEU A 36 5.39 4.23 -14.68
N GLU A 37 5.24 5.08 -15.69
CA GLU A 37 5.19 4.67 -17.10
C GLU A 37 6.45 3.94 -17.54
N LYS A 38 7.61 4.35 -17.02
CA LYS A 38 8.90 3.71 -17.31
C LYS A 38 9.16 2.44 -16.50
N GLY A 39 8.29 2.06 -15.57
CA GLY A 39 8.50 0.92 -14.67
C GLY A 39 9.76 1.06 -13.82
N GLN A 40 10.11 2.30 -13.45
CA GLN A 40 11.33 2.62 -12.69
C GLN A 40 11.10 2.72 -11.18
N LEU A 41 9.86 2.55 -10.74
CA LEU A 41 9.49 2.47 -9.34
C LEU A 41 9.44 0.99 -8.93
N ASN A 42 10.20 0.63 -7.90
CA ASN A 42 10.08 -0.70 -7.32
C ASN A 42 8.78 -0.79 -6.54
N GLU A 43 8.00 -1.83 -6.83
CA GLU A 43 6.75 -2.14 -6.16
C GLU A 43 6.94 -3.35 -5.26
N THR A 44 6.58 -3.23 -3.98
CA THR A 44 6.62 -4.33 -3.02
C THR A 44 5.22 -4.57 -2.46
N PRO A 45 4.69 -5.80 -2.50
CA PRO A 45 3.45 -6.16 -1.82
C PRO A 45 3.47 -5.83 -0.32
N LEU A 46 2.33 -5.37 0.22
CA LEU A 46 2.21 -5.04 1.64
C LEU A 46 2.56 -6.23 2.56
N ASP A 47 2.15 -7.45 2.19
CA ASP A 47 2.44 -8.67 2.95
C ASP A 47 3.93 -9.01 2.98
N GLU A 48 4.66 -8.77 1.88
CA GLU A 48 6.13 -8.88 1.86
C GLU A 48 6.78 -7.86 2.79
N LEU A 49 6.33 -6.60 2.80
CA LEU A 49 6.85 -5.57 3.71
C LEU A 49 6.59 -5.91 5.19
N VAL A 50 5.44 -6.52 5.51
CA VAL A 50 5.13 -7.00 6.86
C VAL A 50 6.06 -8.16 7.24
N ALA A 51 6.30 -9.09 6.32
CA ALA A 51 7.24 -10.19 6.55
C ALA A 51 8.67 -9.68 6.82
N GLU A 52 9.14 -8.71 6.03
CA GLU A 52 10.45 -8.07 6.25
C GLU A 52 10.55 -7.41 7.62
N ALA A 53 9.51 -6.69 8.06
CA ALA A 53 9.49 -6.06 9.39
C ALA A 53 9.59 -7.10 10.52
N ILE A 54 8.93 -8.25 10.37
CA ILE A 54 8.99 -9.36 11.33
C ILE A 54 10.41 -9.95 11.37
N GLU A 55 11.01 -10.22 10.21
CA GLU A 55 12.36 -10.78 10.13
C GLU A 55 13.42 -9.81 10.69
N GLN A 56 13.30 -8.51 10.42
CA GLN A 56 14.16 -7.48 11.03
C GLN A 56 14.05 -7.52 12.56
N GLY A 57 12.84 -7.60 13.10
CA GLY A 57 12.63 -7.68 14.54
C GLY A 57 13.14 -8.95 15.21
N LYS A 58 13.26 -10.07 14.47
CA LYS A 58 13.91 -11.29 14.97
C LYS A 58 15.43 -11.13 15.06
N ASN A 59 16.03 -10.43 14.10
CA ASN A 59 17.47 -10.27 13.98
C ASN A 59 18.03 -9.20 14.93
N GLU A 60 17.20 -8.23 15.33
CA GLU A 60 17.55 -7.15 16.25
C GLU A 60 16.72 -7.25 17.54
N PRO A 61 17.23 -7.92 18.60
CA PRO A 61 16.48 -8.07 19.84
C PRO A 61 16.23 -6.70 20.49
N ASN A 62 14.95 -6.31 20.53
CA ASN A 62 14.45 -5.09 21.17
C ASN A 62 13.36 -5.48 22.18
N GLU A 63 13.45 -5.01 23.42
CA GLU A 63 12.47 -5.29 24.48
C GLU A 63 11.07 -4.74 24.15
N GLU A 64 10.99 -3.70 23.31
CA GLU A 64 9.74 -3.07 22.86
C GLU A 64 9.16 -3.70 21.58
N ILE A 65 9.83 -4.71 20.98
CA ILE A 65 9.44 -5.26 19.67
C ILE A 65 8.03 -5.86 19.68
N LEU A 66 7.61 -6.43 20.83
CA LEU A 66 6.28 -6.99 20.99
C LEU A 66 5.20 -5.91 20.90
N ASP A 67 5.35 -4.82 21.66
CA ASP A 67 4.42 -3.67 21.64
C ASP A 67 4.33 -3.05 20.23
N MET A 68 5.46 -3.02 19.51
CA MET A 68 5.50 -2.57 18.11
C MET A 68 4.72 -3.52 17.18
N PHE A 69 4.84 -4.83 17.35
CA PHE A 69 4.09 -5.81 16.55
C PHE A 69 2.59 -5.82 16.91
N GLU A 70 2.22 -5.60 18.16
CA GLU A 70 0.82 -5.40 18.56
C GLU A 70 0.24 -4.17 17.87
N THR A 71 0.98 -3.05 17.86
CA THR A 71 0.60 -1.84 17.14
C THR A 71 0.45 -2.09 15.63
N LEU A 72 1.37 -2.84 15.03
CA LEU A 72 1.31 -3.21 13.62
C LEU A 72 0.06 -4.05 13.33
N HIS A 73 -0.22 -5.05 14.17
CA HIS A 73 -1.39 -5.91 14.06
C HIS A 73 -2.70 -5.10 14.10
N GLU A 74 -2.87 -4.22 15.09
CA GLU A 74 -4.06 -3.37 15.19
C GLU A 74 -4.28 -2.45 13.98
N ARG A 75 -3.19 -1.96 13.38
CA ARG A 75 -3.26 -1.14 12.15
C ARG A 75 -3.71 -1.99 10.96
N LEU A 76 -3.17 -3.19 10.81
CA LEU A 76 -3.52 -4.10 9.72
C LEU A 76 -4.97 -4.56 9.81
N VAL A 77 -5.44 -4.97 10.99
CA VAL A 77 -6.85 -5.36 11.21
C VAL A 77 -7.81 -4.22 10.87
N ARG A 78 -7.49 -2.98 11.26
CA ARG A 78 -8.31 -1.82 10.87
C ARG A 78 -8.33 -1.61 9.37
N ALA A 79 -7.18 -1.73 8.70
CA ALA A 79 -7.09 -1.60 7.25
C ALA A 79 -7.89 -2.69 6.52
N GLU A 80 -7.81 -3.95 6.98
CA GLU A 80 -8.62 -5.06 6.47
C GLU A 80 -10.11 -4.76 6.56
N GLY A 81 -10.57 -4.25 7.71
CA GLY A 81 -11.96 -3.82 7.91
C GLY A 81 -12.40 -2.76 6.89
N MET A 82 -11.57 -1.74 6.65
CA MET A 82 -11.86 -0.69 5.66
C MET A 82 -11.99 -1.25 4.23
N VAL A 83 -11.15 -2.21 3.85
CA VAL A 83 -11.22 -2.89 2.55
C VAL A 83 -12.49 -3.74 2.45
N ALA A 84 -12.81 -4.52 3.48
CA ALA A 84 -14.01 -5.34 3.53
C ALA A 84 -15.30 -4.51 3.41
N ASP A 85 -15.36 -3.37 4.10
CA ASP A 85 -16.46 -2.42 4.02
C ASP A 85 -16.62 -1.85 2.60
N GLU A 86 -15.52 -1.48 1.95
CA GLU A 86 -15.54 -0.94 0.59
C GLU A 86 -15.95 -2.00 -0.45
N ILE A 87 -15.47 -3.24 -0.33
CA ILE A 87 -15.91 -4.37 -1.14
C ILE A 87 -17.42 -4.57 -0.98
N THR A 88 -17.89 -4.59 0.26
CA THR A 88 -19.32 -4.74 0.57
C THR A 88 -20.15 -3.61 -0.04
N ARG A 89 -19.71 -2.37 0.11
CA ARG A 89 -20.38 -1.18 -0.44
C ARG A 89 -20.47 -1.24 -1.97
N ARG A 90 -19.36 -1.56 -2.66
CA ARG A 90 -19.34 -1.67 -4.13
C ARG A 90 -20.14 -2.87 -4.63
N GLY A 91 -20.04 -4.02 -3.96
CA GLY A 91 -20.83 -5.22 -4.27
C GLY A 91 -22.35 -4.97 -4.18
N ARG A 92 -22.81 -4.22 -3.17
CA ARG A 92 -24.22 -3.81 -3.01
C ARG A 92 -24.69 -2.81 -4.08
N CYS A 93 -23.81 -1.95 -4.58
CA CYS A 93 -24.14 -1.02 -5.68
C CYS A 93 -24.30 -1.75 -7.03
N SER A 94 -23.47 -2.77 -7.27
CA SER A 94 -23.55 -3.59 -8.48
C SER A 94 -24.85 -4.42 -8.52
N SER A 95 -25.29 -4.97 -7.39
CA SER A 95 -26.55 -5.72 -7.31
C SER A 95 -27.79 -4.83 -7.46
N ARG A 96 -27.77 -3.60 -6.92
CA ARG A 96 -28.89 -2.63 -7.09
C ARG A 96 -29.02 -2.07 -8.51
N ARG A 97 -27.92 -1.93 -9.27
CA ARG A 97 -28.00 -1.54 -10.70
C ARG A 97 -28.58 -2.64 -11.57
N SER A 98 -28.23 -3.90 -11.30
CA SER A 98 -28.77 -5.04 -12.05
C SER A 98 -30.30 -5.17 -11.90
N GLN A 99 -30.86 -4.87 -10.72
CA GLN A 99 -32.32 -4.92 -10.50
C GLN A 99 -33.11 -3.77 -11.14
N ARG A 100 -32.48 -2.62 -11.44
CA ARG A 100 -33.15 -1.48 -12.11
C ARG A 100 -33.15 -1.58 -13.65
N GLY A 101 -32.38 -2.51 -14.22
CA GLY A 101 -32.29 -2.71 -15.67
C GLY A 101 -33.24 -3.76 -16.25
N SER A 102 -34.09 -4.38 -15.42
CA SER A 102 -34.96 -5.51 -15.82
C SER A 102 -36.45 -5.16 -15.82
N VAL A 103 -36.79 -3.89 -16.11
CA VAL A 103 -38.17 -3.45 -16.35
C VAL A 103 -38.23 -2.76 -17.72
N LEU A 104 -38.24 -3.58 -18.77
CA LEU A 104 -38.77 -3.28 -20.10
C LEU A 104 -39.42 -4.54 -20.66
#